data_AF-A0A0R1YIV9-F1
#
_entry.id   AF-A0A0R1YIV9-F1
#
_cell.length_a   1.000
_cell.length_b   1.000
_cell.length_c   1.000
_cell.angle_alpha   90.00
_cell.angle_beta   90.00
_cell.angle_gamma   90.00
#
_symmetry.space_group_name_H-M   'P 1'
#
loop_
_entity.id
_entity.type
_entity.pdbx_description
1 polymer ?
#
loop_
_entity_poly.entity_id
_entity_poly.type
_entity_poly.pdbx_seq_one_letter_code
_entity_poly.pdbx_strand_id
1 'polypeptide(L)'
;MVEINFDYLKNSTYFKDQYEAANRLVKLYSIDDYRDVIANCRLFLETSVKRIFDLENLDKYYSIKAGEYRNLRNDTQYLRSHLDLPLSIYDLMDEVRRMGNDAVHDPHYHFTKNQAWRCLCDINDILAFLINSYENQNLHYMRPDTAMDAVENKNNRFHKRNKKVQTIKQEGTNQNAELARKVLNHKKKYGFKSRLKHFFKH
;
A
#
# COMPACT_ATOMS: atom_id res chain seq x y z
N MET A 1 25.10 17.18 4.12
CA MET A 1 24.23 16.16 3.50
C MET A 1 22.90 16.26 4.23
N VAL A 2 21.77 16.43 3.55
CA VAL A 2 20.46 16.45 4.22
C VAL A 2 20.15 15.01 4.64
N GLU A 3 19.95 14.78 5.93
CA GLU A 3 19.59 13.46 6.47
C GLU A 3 18.08 13.26 6.37
N ILE A 4 17.64 12.18 5.71
CA ILE A 4 16.22 11.83 5.67
C ILE A 4 15.85 11.33 7.05
N ASN A 5 14.86 11.96 7.67
CA ASN A 5 14.19 11.46 8.85
C ASN A 5 12.68 11.39 8.61
N PHE A 6 12.03 10.41 9.23
CA PHE A 6 10.60 10.17 9.11
C PHE A 6 9.86 10.57 10.39
N ASP A 7 10.41 11.51 11.17
CA ASP A 7 9.87 11.87 12.48
C ASP A 7 8.49 12.52 12.40
N TYR A 8 8.13 13.10 11.25
CA TYR A 8 6.78 13.58 10.98
C TYR A 8 5.72 12.47 11.04
N LEU A 9 6.09 11.19 10.86
CA LEU A 9 5.16 10.07 11.01
C LEU A 9 4.71 9.87 12.46
N LYS A 10 5.51 10.23 13.47
CA LYS A 10 5.17 10.00 14.89
C LYS A 10 3.82 10.60 15.27
N ASN A 11 3.54 11.77 14.70
CA ASN A 11 2.34 12.55 14.99
C ASN A 11 1.25 12.38 13.92
N SER A 12 1.47 11.51 12.94
CA SER A 12 0.51 11.29 11.85
C SER A 12 -0.72 10.55 12.37
N THR A 13 -1.90 11.06 12.02
CA THR A 13 -3.17 10.43 12.36
C THR A 13 -3.34 9.08 11.66
N TYR A 14 -2.93 9.00 10.40
CA TYR A 14 -3.19 7.84 9.54
C TYR A 14 -1.97 6.97 9.23
N PHE A 15 -0.75 7.44 9.49
CA PHE A 15 0.49 6.76 9.10
C PHE A 15 1.48 6.55 10.26
N LYS A 16 1.11 6.86 11.51
CA LYS A 16 2.00 6.66 12.68
C LYS A 16 2.51 5.23 12.84
N ASP A 17 1.70 4.23 12.46
CA ASP A 17 2.10 2.82 12.55
C ASP A 17 3.22 2.45 11.57
N GLN A 18 3.51 3.30 10.61
CA GLN A 18 4.61 3.13 9.66
C GLN A 18 5.94 3.71 10.17
N TYR A 19 5.96 4.44 11.30
CA TYR A 19 7.17 5.10 11.81
C TYR A 19 8.35 4.13 12.01
N GLU A 20 8.12 3.02 12.71
CA GLU A 20 9.15 2.02 12.97
C GLU A 20 9.70 1.40 11.68
N ALA A 21 8.81 1.13 10.71
CA ALA A 21 9.21 0.60 9.42
C ALA A 21 10.04 1.61 8.62
N ALA A 22 9.66 2.89 8.61
CA ALA A 22 10.39 3.94 7.92
C ALA A 22 11.79 4.16 8.53
N ASN A 23 11.88 4.19 9.86
CA ASN A 23 13.15 4.26 10.57
C ASN A 23 14.06 3.06 10.30
N ARG A 24 13.49 1.86 10.13
CA ARG A 24 14.26 0.69 9.74
C ARG A 24 14.94 0.89 8.38
N LEU A 25 14.29 1.55 7.42
CA LEU A 25 14.91 1.85 6.12
C LEU A 25 16.16 2.73 6.27
N VAL A 26 16.10 3.75 7.14
CA VAL A 26 17.25 4.63 7.44
C VAL A 26 18.38 3.82 8.10
N LYS A 27 18.05 2.93 9.04
CA LYS A 27 19.03 2.07 9.70
C LYS A 27 19.72 1.13 8.71
N LEU A 28 18.97 0.46 7.83
CA LEU A 28 19.54 -0.40 6.77
C LEU A 28 20.48 0.38 5.87
N TYR A 29 20.11 1.62 5.49
CA TYR A 29 20.97 2.49 4.70
C TYR A 29 22.27 2.86 5.41
N SER A 30 22.21 3.11 6.73
CA SER A 30 23.38 3.47 7.53
C SER A 30 24.42 2.35 7.69
N ILE A 31 24.02 1.10 7.50
CA ILE A 31 24.90 -0.08 7.53
C ILE A 31 25.25 -0.59 6.13
N ASP A 32 25.01 0.25 5.11
CA ASP A 32 25.29 -0.02 3.70
C ASP A 32 24.55 -1.24 3.09
N ASP A 33 23.41 -1.64 3.68
CA ASP A 33 22.57 -2.72 3.17
C ASP A 33 21.57 -2.23 2.11
N TYR A 34 22.10 -1.81 0.96
CA TYR A 34 21.33 -1.10 -0.06
C TYR A 34 20.26 -1.96 -0.76
N ARG A 35 20.50 -3.26 -0.90
CA ARG A 35 19.51 -4.18 -1.45
C ARG A 35 18.30 -4.27 -0.52
N ASP A 36 18.54 -4.45 0.78
CA ASP A 36 17.45 -4.54 1.75
C ASP A 36 16.73 -3.22 1.91
N VAL A 37 17.41 -2.07 1.82
CA VAL A 37 16.74 -0.75 1.76
C VAL A 37 15.70 -0.74 0.64
N ILE A 38 16.10 -1.09 -0.58
CA ILE A 38 15.23 -1.02 -1.77
C ILE A 38 14.10 -2.05 -1.69
N ALA A 39 14.39 -3.28 -1.25
CA ALA A 39 13.36 -4.31 -1.07
C ALA A 39 12.34 -3.90 0.01
N ASN A 40 12.80 -3.34 1.13
CA ASN A 40 11.92 -2.89 2.20
C ASN A 40 11.15 -1.60 1.82
N CYS A 41 11.69 -0.71 0.99
CA CYS A 41 10.93 0.41 0.42
C CYS A 41 9.70 -0.07 -0.36
N ARG A 42 9.81 -1.14 -1.15
CA ARG A 42 8.66 -1.72 -1.85
C ARG A 42 7.61 -2.30 -0.89
N LEU A 43 8.03 -3.02 0.15
CA LEU A 43 7.11 -3.53 1.17
C LEU A 43 6.42 -2.39 1.94
N PHE A 44 7.16 -1.33 2.22
CA PHE A 44 6.65 -0.11 2.82
C PHE A 44 5.59 0.56 1.93
N LEU A 45 5.87 0.68 0.62
CA LEU A 45 4.93 1.21 -0.35
C LEU A 45 3.66 0.35 -0.43
N GLU A 46 3.78 -0.98 -0.41
CA GLU A 46 2.62 -1.88 -0.40
C GLU A 46 1.72 -1.63 0.83
N THR A 47 2.32 -1.39 1.98
CA THR A 47 1.59 -1.05 3.21
C THR A 47 0.90 0.31 3.09
N SER A 48 1.59 1.29 2.49
CA SER A 48 1.05 2.64 2.25
C SER A 48 -0.11 2.62 1.24
N VAL A 49 0.01 1.85 0.16
CA VAL A 49 -1.07 1.66 -0.81
C VAL A 49 -2.29 1.01 -0.15
N LYS A 50 -2.11 -0.04 0.67
CA LYS A 50 -3.22 -0.63 1.43
C LYS A 50 -3.88 0.39 2.38
N ARG A 51 -3.09 1.27 3.00
CA ARG A 51 -3.64 2.37 3.81
C ARG A 51 -4.47 3.35 2.97
N ILE A 52 -4.02 3.68 1.75
CA ILE A 52 -4.82 4.51 0.82
C ILE A 52 -6.16 3.83 0.51
N PHE A 53 -6.17 2.52 0.24
CA PHE A 53 -7.43 1.78 0.03
C PHE A 53 -8.39 1.93 1.20
N ASP A 54 -7.89 1.89 2.44
CA ASP A 54 -8.71 2.06 3.65
C ASP A 54 -9.22 3.50 3.84
N LEU A 55 -8.39 4.50 3.53
CA LEU A 55 -8.74 5.92 3.64
C LEU A 55 -9.74 6.34 2.57
N GLU A 56 -9.63 5.77 1.37
CA GLU A 56 -10.49 6.07 0.23
C GLU A 56 -11.68 5.11 0.13
N ASN A 57 -11.74 4.10 1.01
CA ASN A 57 -12.75 3.05 1.03
C ASN A 57 -12.92 2.37 -0.34
N LEU A 58 -11.78 2.01 -0.91
CA LEU A 58 -11.70 1.30 -2.18
C LEU A 58 -11.93 -0.20 -1.98
N ASP A 59 -12.44 -0.86 -3.01
CA ASP A 59 -12.61 -2.31 -2.99
C ASP A 59 -11.25 -3.00 -2.97
N LYS A 60 -10.96 -3.78 -1.92
CA LYS A 60 -9.73 -4.57 -1.80
C LYS A 60 -9.74 -5.84 -2.65
N TYR A 61 -10.91 -6.23 -3.15
CA TYR A 61 -11.14 -7.45 -3.91
C TYR A 61 -11.56 -7.17 -5.36
N TYR A 62 -11.18 -6.01 -5.89
CA TYR A 62 -11.41 -5.63 -7.27
C TYR A 62 -10.98 -6.72 -8.25
N SER A 63 -11.69 -6.79 -9.38
CA SER A 63 -11.47 -7.81 -10.40
C SER A 63 -10.08 -7.69 -11.00
N ILE A 64 -9.38 -8.82 -11.11
CA ILE A 64 -8.09 -8.95 -11.79
C ILE A 64 -8.22 -9.94 -12.94
N LYS A 65 -7.35 -9.83 -13.94
CA LYS A 65 -7.38 -10.72 -15.10
C LYS A 65 -7.13 -12.17 -14.67
N ALA A 66 -7.77 -13.11 -15.37
CA ALA A 66 -7.59 -14.53 -15.10
C ALA A 66 -6.10 -14.92 -15.21
N GLY A 67 -5.59 -15.61 -14.20
CA GLY A 67 -4.18 -16.02 -14.12
C GLY A 67 -3.25 -15.00 -13.45
N GLU A 68 -3.72 -13.80 -13.10
CA GLU A 68 -2.94 -12.84 -12.32
C GLU A 68 -3.13 -13.02 -10.81
N TYR A 69 -2.12 -12.64 -10.04
CA TYR A 69 -2.19 -12.54 -8.59
C TYR A 69 -2.19 -11.09 -8.17
N ARG A 70 -3.03 -10.73 -7.19
CA ARG A 70 -3.05 -9.37 -6.64
C ARG A 70 -1.69 -9.04 -6.03
N ASN A 71 -1.11 -7.94 -6.50
CA ASN A 71 0.19 -7.45 -6.08
C ASN A 71 0.22 -5.93 -6.20
N LEU A 72 1.32 -5.32 -5.76
CA LEU A 72 1.49 -3.87 -5.75
C LEU A 72 1.26 -3.21 -7.12
N ARG A 73 1.60 -3.86 -8.25
CA ARG A 73 1.33 -3.32 -9.59
C ARG A 73 -0.16 -3.21 -9.87
N ASN A 74 -0.92 -4.26 -9.54
CA ASN A 74 -2.37 -4.23 -9.73
C ASN A 74 -2.99 -3.16 -8.82
N ASP A 75 -2.52 -3.05 -7.58
CA ASP A 75 -3.05 -2.10 -6.61
C ASP A 75 -2.77 -0.65 -7.04
N THR A 76 -1.55 -0.31 -7.49
CA THR A 76 -1.24 1.03 -8.00
C THR A 76 -1.99 1.36 -9.30
N GLN A 77 -2.18 0.37 -10.18
CA GLN A 77 -3.01 0.56 -11.38
C GLN A 77 -4.47 0.82 -11.03
N TYR A 78 -5.01 0.11 -10.02
CA TYR A 78 -6.37 0.33 -9.54
C TYR A 78 -6.51 1.71 -8.88
N LEU A 79 -5.53 2.17 -8.09
CA LEU A 79 -5.51 3.54 -7.59
C LEU A 79 -5.59 4.54 -8.74
N ARG A 80 -4.78 4.36 -9.79
CA ARG A 80 -4.74 5.26 -10.96
C ARG A 80 -6.07 5.40 -11.69
N SER A 81 -6.92 4.36 -11.69
CA SER A 81 -8.23 4.43 -12.32
C SER A 81 -9.33 5.02 -11.42
N HIS A 82 -9.12 5.12 -10.11
CA HIS A 82 -10.13 5.57 -9.14
C HIS A 82 -9.80 6.90 -8.46
N LEU A 83 -8.52 7.27 -8.42
CA LEU A 83 -8.00 8.44 -7.73
C LEU A 83 -7.21 9.33 -8.69
N ASP A 84 -7.48 10.62 -8.61
CA ASP A 84 -6.73 11.66 -9.31
C ASP A 84 -5.54 12.11 -8.45
N LEU A 85 -4.53 11.24 -8.31
CA LEU A 85 -3.23 11.64 -7.72
C LEU A 85 -2.35 12.28 -8.80
N PRO A 86 -1.43 13.20 -8.45
CA PRO A 86 -0.45 13.74 -9.40
C PRO A 86 0.32 12.62 -10.10
N LEU A 87 0.62 12.84 -11.38
CA LEU A 87 1.33 11.86 -12.18
C LEU A 87 2.71 11.59 -11.59
N SER A 88 3.39 12.63 -11.09
CA SER A 88 4.67 12.48 -10.37
C SER A 88 4.57 11.47 -9.23
N ILE A 89 3.52 11.52 -8.41
CA ILE A 89 3.34 10.56 -7.31
C ILE A 89 3.17 9.13 -7.83
N TYR A 90 2.42 8.95 -8.92
CA TYR A 90 2.29 7.63 -9.54
C TYR A 90 3.62 7.12 -10.12
N ASP A 91 4.43 8.00 -10.70
CA ASP A 91 5.75 7.66 -11.24
C ASP A 91 6.71 7.24 -10.12
N LEU A 92 6.68 7.93 -8.97
CA LEU A 92 7.44 7.52 -7.78
C LEU A 92 7.03 6.13 -7.28
N MET A 93 5.72 5.85 -7.23
CA MET A 93 5.23 4.53 -6.83
C MET A 93 5.69 3.43 -7.80
N ASP A 94 5.66 3.71 -9.10
CA ASP A 94 6.10 2.76 -10.12
C ASP A 94 7.61 2.51 -10.06
N GLU A 95 8.41 3.54 -9.79
CA GLU A 95 9.86 3.41 -9.67
C GLU A 95 10.27 2.61 -8.44
N VAL A 96 9.70 2.91 -7.26
CA VAL A 96 9.92 2.13 -6.04
C VAL A 96 9.51 0.66 -6.24
N ARG A 97 8.36 0.42 -6.88
CA ARG A 97 7.88 -0.92 -7.19
C ARG A 97 8.85 -1.66 -8.12
N ARG A 98 9.32 -1.00 -9.18
CA ARG A 98 10.25 -1.58 -10.17
C ARG A 98 11.58 -1.95 -9.52
N MET A 99 12.22 -0.99 -8.86
CA MET A 99 13.50 -1.17 -8.16
C MET A 99 13.40 -2.25 -7.07
N GLY A 100 12.30 -2.26 -6.31
CA GLY A 100 12.07 -3.28 -5.29
C GLY A 100 11.83 -4.68 -5.86
N ASN A 101 11.16 -4.81 -7.01
CA ASN A 101 11.03 -6.10 -7.68
C ASN A 101 12.42 -6.62 -8.11
N ASP A 102 13.26 -5.76 -8.68
CA ASP A 102 14.63 -6.12 -9.06
C ASP A 102 15.43 -6.54 -7.81
N ALA A 103 15.28 -5.83 -6.70
CA ALA A 103 15.95 -6.14 -5.44
C ALA A 103 15.51 -7.46 -4.80
N VAL A 104 14.27 -7.91 -5.03
CA VAL A 104 13.75 -9.18 -4.49
C VAL A 104 14.08 -10.36 -5.41
N HIS A 105 14.05 -10.16 -6.74
CA HIS A 105 14.05 -11.26 -7.70
C HIS A 105 15.37 -11.44 -8.47
N ASP A 106 16.22 -10.42 -8.56
CA ASP A 106 17.53 -10.54 -9.18
C ASP A 106 18.61 -10.61 -8.10
N PRO A 107 19.06 -11.79 -7.66
CA PRO A 107 20.06 -11.94 -6.60
C PRO A 107 21.47 -11.50 -7.05
N HIS A 108 21.71 -11.34 -8.35
CA HIS A 108 23.02 -11.01 -8.90
C HIS A 108 23.21 -9.51 -9.13
N TYR A 109 22.13 -8.74 -9.19
CA TYR A 109 22.21 -7.28 -9.34
C TYR A 109 22.83 -6.60 -8.11
N HIS A 110 23.86 -5.78 -8.30
CA HIS A 110 24.43 -5.01 -7.20
C HIS A 110 23.81 -3.60 -7.15
N PHE A 111 23.09 -3.29 -6.08
CA PHE A 111 22.48 -1.98 -5.88
C PHE A 111 23.46 -1.00 -5.25
N THR A 112 23.57 0.18 -5.85
CA THR A 112 24.45 1.25 -5.38
C THR A 112 23.83 2.06 -4.24
N LYS A 113 24.68 2.70 -3.44
CA LYS A 113 24.29 3.70 -2.43
C LYS A 113 23.33 4.76 -2.99
N ASN A 114 23.58 5.24 -4.20
CA ASN A 114 22.78 6.27 -4.84
C ASN A 114 21.38 5.76 -5.22
N GLN A 115 21.27 4.51 -5.67
CA GLN A 115 19.97 3.90 -5.98
C GLN A 115 19.13 3.70 -4.71
N ALA A 116 19.75 3.22 -3.62
CA ALA A 116 19.07 3.09 -2.34
C ALA A 116 18.63 4.45 -1.79
N TRP A 117 19.49 5.47 -1.88
CA TRP A 117 19.16 6.83 -1.47
C TRP A 117 17.98 7.41 -2.26
N ARG A 118 17.97 7.24 -3.59
CA ARG A 118 16.83 7.66 -4.43
C ARG A 118 15.54 6.98 -4.00
N CYS A 119 15.57 5.67 -3.75
CA CYS A 119 14.39 4.93 -3.31
C CYS A 119 13.85 5.44 -1.95
N LEU A 120 14.75 5.81 -1.02
CA LEU A 120 14.37 6.46 0.24
C LEU A 120 13.73 7.84 0.02
N CYS A 121 14.31 8.67 -0.85
CA CYS A 121 13.73 9.97 -1.22
C CYS A 121 12.33 9.79 -1.83
N ASP A 122 12.15 8.80 -2.71
CA ASP A 122 10.86 8.55 -3.36
C ASP A 122 9.80 8.14 -2.33
N ILE A 123 10.14 7.28 -1.36
CA ILE A 123 9.25 6.96 -0.23
C ILE A 123 8.91 8.20 0.61
N ASN A 124 9.90 9.04 0.91
CA ASN A 124 9.69 10.27 1.66
C ASN A 124 8.74 11.24 0.93
N ASP A 125 8.92 11.42 -0.37
CA ASP A 125 8.08 12.31 -1.17
C ASP A 125 6.63 11.79 -1.25
N ILE A 126 6.46 10.47 -1.45
CA ILE A 126 5.14 9.83 -1.40
C ILE A 126 4.48 10.07 -0.04
N LEU A 127 5.18 9.83 1.07
CA LEU A 127 4.63 10.01 2.42
C LEU A 127 4.28 11.46 2.73
N ALA A 128 5.16 12.40 2.40
CA ALA A 128 4.92 13.82 2.59
C ALA A 128 3.69 14.27 1.79
N PHE A 129 3.53 13.78 0.55
CA PHE A 129 2.34 14.02 -0.25
C PHE A 129 1.07 13.46 0.41
N LEU A 130 1.11 12.21 0.88
CA LEU A 130 -0.03 11.57 1.51
C LEU A 130 -0.44 12.29 2.79
N ILE A 131 0.51 12.66 3.65
CA ILE A 131 0.21 13.37 4.90
C ILE A 131 -0.34 14.76 4.64
N ASN A 132 0.25 15.51 3.70
CA ASN A 132 -0.30 16.80 3.34
C ASN A 132 -1.73 16.67 2.78
N SER A 133 -2.03 15.60 2.02
CA SER A 133 -3.35 15.36 1.40
C SER A 133 -4.44 14.87 2.36
N TYR A 134 -4.11 13.91 3.24
CA TYR A 134 -5.08 13.29 4.14
C TYR A 134 -5.19 14.01 5.48
N GLU A 135 -4.10 14.63 5.95
CA GLU A 135 -4.03 15.26 7.28
C GLU A 135 -3.97 16.78 7.23
N ASN A 136 -3.94 17.38 6.03
CA ASN A 136 -3.88 18.82 5.84
C ASN A 136 -2.69 19.45 6.58
N GLN A 137 -1.55 18.76 6.58
CA GLN A 137 -0.27 19.28 7.03
C GLN A 137 0.43 20.05 5.90
N ASN A 138 1.42 20.86 6.25
CA ASN A 138 2.28 21.58 5.30
C ASN A 138 3.73 21.11 5.47
N LEU A 139 3.98 19.84 5.15
CA LEU A 139 5.32 19.28 5.14
C LEU A 139 6.10 19.76 3.91
N HIS A 140 7.33 20.23 4.14
CA HIS A 140 8.24 20.74 3.10
C HIS A 140 9.38 19.76 2.81
N TYR A 141 9.07 18.46 2.74
CA TYR A 141 10.05 17.39 2.54
C TYR A 141 10.13 16.87 1.10
N MET A 142 9.17 17.22 0.23
CA MET A 142 9.13 16.75 -1.15
C MET A 142 10.13 17.49 -2.05
N ARG A 143 10.60 16.82 -3.11
CA ARG A 143 11.36 17.51 -4.16
C ARG A 143 10.53 18.62 -4.83
N PRO A 144 11.15 19.73 -5.28
CA PRO A 144 10.42 20.88 -5.82
C PRO A 144 9.55 20.57 -7.05
N ASP A 145 10.03 19.75 -7.98
CA ASP A 145 9.31 19.34 -9.18
C ASP A 145 8.03 18.54 -8.83
N THR A 146 8.17 17.57 -7.92
CA THR A 146 7.06 16.76 -7.41
C THR A 146 6.07 17.63 -6.63
N ALA A 147 6.57 18.58 -5.84
CA ALA A 147 5.73 19.52 -5.10
C ALA A 147 4.94 20.45 -6.02
N MET A 148 5.57 20.95 -7.10
CA MET A 148 4.89 21.78 -8.09
C MET A 148 3.79 21.00 -8.81
N ASP A 149 4.07 19.80 -9.32
CA ASP A 149 3.05 18.94 -9.94
C ASP A 149 1.90 18.62 -8.97
N ALA A 150 2.21 18.35 -7.70
CA ALA A 150 1.20 18.11 -6.67
C ALA A 150 0.32 19.34 -6.36
N VAL A 151 0.84 20.55 -6.54
CA VAL A 151 0.10 21.80 -6.36
C VAL A 151 -0.70 22.16 -7.61
N GLU A 152 -0.14 21.97 -8.80
CA GLU A 152 -0.70 22.35 -10.11
C GLU A 152 -1.70 21.33 -10.68
N ASN A 153 -1.71 20.09 -10.18
CA ASN A 153 -2.71 19.11 -10.58
C ASN A 153 -4.11 19.73 -10.42
N LYS A 154 -4.94 19.61 -11.46
CA LYS A 154 -6.19 20.32 -11.85
C LYS A 154 -7.17 20.71 -10.74
N ASN A 155 -6.98 20.16 -9.56
CA ASN A 155 -7.78 20.37 -8.37
C ASN A 155 -7.11 21.27 -7.32
N ASN A 156 -5.86 21.76 -7.46
CA ASN A 156 -5.16 22.70 -6.55
C ASN A 156 -4.99 22.20 -5.10
N ARG A 157 -3.72 22.08 -4.66
CA ARG A 157 -3.27 21.67 -3.30
C ARG A 157 -3.81 20.31 -2.86
N PHE A 158 -2.91 19.39 -2.50
CA PHE A 158 -3.12 18.28 -1.55
C PHE A 158 -4.59 18.07 -1.18
N HIS A 159 -5.36 17.54 -2.13
CA HIS A 159 -6.81 17.71 -2.08
C HIS A 159 -7.30 17.09 -0.78
N LYS A 160 -8.08 17.83 0.03
CA LYS A 160 -8.53 17.30 1.32
C LYS A 160 -9.36 16.06 1.07
N ARG A 161 -8.77 14.91 1.28
CA ARG A 161 -9.40 13.63 0.99
C ARG A 161 -10.21 13.21 2.20
N ASN A 162 -11.49 13.57 2.20
CA ASN A 162 -12.42 13.05 3.19
C ASN A 162 -12.65 11.57 2.90
N LYS A 163 -12.64 10.74 3.95
CA LYS A 163 -12.95 9.31 3.85
C LYS A 163 -14.27 9.12 3.11
N LYS A 164 -14.23 8.70 1.84
CA LYS A 164 -15.44 8.48 1.06
C LYS A 164 -16.13 7.26 1.64
N VAL A 165 -17.33 7.38 2.17
CA VAL A 165 -18.16 6.20 2.47
C VAL A 165 -18.75 5.75 1.14
N GLN A 166 -18.01 4.96 0.37
CA GLN A 166 -18.60 4.26 -0.77
C GLN A 166 -19.30 3.00 -0.25
N THR A 167 -20.61 2.93 -0.43
CA THR A 167 -21.33 1.66 -0.29
C THR A 167 -20.78 0.73 -1.37
N ILE A 168 -19.92 -0.21 -0.99
CA ILE A 168 -19.41 -1.24 -1.90
C ILE A 168 -20.64 -2.02 -2.38
N LYS A 169 -21.15 -1.67 -3.57
CA LYS A 169 -22.07 -2.55 -4.28
C LYS A 169 -21.23 -3.75 -4.67
N GLN A 170 -21.48 -4.89 -4.03
CA GLN A 170 -20.92 -6.16 -4.47
C GLN A 170 -21.46 -6.46 -5.87
N GLU A 171 -20.78 -5.95 -6.89
CA GLU A 171 -21.02 -6.36 -8.27
C GLU A 171 -20.39 -7.74 -8.44
N GLY A 172 -21.24 -8.76 -8.50
CA GLY A 172 -20.87 -10.12 -8.83
C GLY A 172 -21.11 -11.10 -7.69
N THR A 173 -22.23 -11.81 -7.77
CA THR A 173 -22.41 -13.12 -7.11
C THR A 173 -21.27 -14.04 -7.55
N ASN A 174 -20.20 -14.09 -6.77
CA ASN A 174 -19.08 -14.98 -6.99
C ASN A 174 -19.59 -16.41 -6.70
N GLN A 175 -19.91 -17.18 -7.75
CA GLN A 175 -20.50 -18.53 -7.64
C GLN A 175 -19.67 -19.46 -6.73
N ASN A 176 -18.36 -19.24 -6.69
CA ASN A 176 -17.43 -19.96 -5.83
C ASN A 176 -17.62 -19.64 -4.34
N ALA A 177 -17.99 -18.40 -3.99
CA ALA A 177 -18.29 -18.02 -2.61
C ALA A 177 -19.63 -18.61 -2.13
N GLU A 178 -20.62 -18.74 -3.02
CA GLU A 178 -21.86 -19.47 -2.73
C GLU A 178 -21.63 -20.97 -2.55
N LEU A 179 -20.82 -21.58 -3.41
CA LEU A 179 -20.43 -22.99 -3.29
C LEU A 179 -19.67 -23.24 -1.98
N ALA A 180 -18.71 -22.38 -1.62
CA ALA A 180 -18.00 -22.48 -0.34
C ALA A 180 -18.94 -22.34 0.87
N ARG A 181 -19.92 -21.42 0.83
CA ARG A 181 -20.96 -21.28 1.87
C ARG A 181 -21.85 -22.52 1.95
N LYS A 182 -22.26 -23.11 0.81
CA LYS A 182 -23.05 -24.35 0.77
C LYS A 182 -22.28 -25.53 1.37
N VAL A 183 -20.99 -25.68 1.06
CA VAL A 183 -20.13 -26.74 1.62
C VAL A 183 -19.94 -26.58 3.13
N LEU A 184 -19.72 -25.35 3.62
CA LEU A 184 -19.60 -25.05 5.05
C LEU A 184 -20.90 -25.34 5.82
N ASN A 185 -22.05 -24.98 5.25
CA ASN A 185 -23.36 -25.26 5.84
C ASN A 185 -23.65 -26.78 5.86
N HIS A 186 -23.23 -27.51 4.82
CA HIS A 186 -23.34 -28.97 4.80
C HIS A 186 -22.49 -29.61 5.90
N LYS A 187 -21.21 -29.19 6.08
CA LYS A 187 -20.35 -29.70 7.17
C LYS A 187 -20.92 -29.42 8.56
N LYS A 188 -21.48 -28.22 8.81
CA LYS A 188 -22.12 -27.90 10.10
C LYS A 188 -23.34 -28.80 10.39
N LYS A 189 -24.15 -29.10 9.38
CA LYS A 189 -25.34 -29.97 9.52
C LYS A 189 -24.99 -31.41 9.87
N TYR A 190 -23.88 -31.94 9.35
CA TYR A 190 -23.41 -33.29 9.66
C TYR A 190 -22.70 -33.37 11.02
N GLY A 191 -21.92 -32.35 11.40
CA GLY A 191 -21.28 -32.30 12.73
C GLY A 191 -22.28 -32.21 13.88
N PHE A 192 -23.43 -31.55 13.68
CA PHE A 192 -24.49 -31.47 14.69
C PHE A 192 -25.25 -32.80 14.85
N LYS A 193 -25.54 -33.50 13.74
CA LYS A 193 -26.19 -34.81 13.77
C LYS A 193 -25.31 -35.91 14.38
N SER A 194 -23.98 -35.85 14.15
CA SER A 194 -23.07 -36.85 14.74
C SER A 194 -22.89 -36.64 16.24
N ARG A 195 -22.89 -35.39 16.72
CA ARG A 195 -22.84 -35.07 18.16
C ARG A 195 -24.11 -35.47 18.90
N LEU A 196 -25.29 -35.25 18.32
CA LEU A 196 -26.57 -35.68 18.91
C LEU A 196 -26.67 -37.22 19.00
N LYS A 197 -26.22 -37.97 17.99
CA LYS A 197 -26.17 -39.44 18.06
C LYS A 197 -25.28 -39.99 19.19
N HIS A 198 -24.30 -39.21 19.63
CA HIS A 198 -23.42 -39.61 20.72
C HIS A 198 -24.01 -39.32 22.12
N PHE A 199 -24.95 -38.37 22.21
CA PHE A 199 -25.65 -38.02 23.46
C PHE A 199 -26.86 -38.91 23.76
N PHE A 200 -27.51 -39.50 22.74
CA PHE A 200 -28.65 -40.40 22.91
C PHE A 200 -28.29 -41.90 22.96
N LYS A 201 -26.99 -42.22 23.11
CA LYS A 201 -26.48 -43.57 23.38
C LYS A 201 -25.92 -43.65 24.80
N HIS A 202 -26.77 -43.37 25.78
CA HIS A 202 -26.63 -43.80 27.18
C HIS A 202 -28.02 -43.96 27.77
#